data_AF-A0A959NUQ5-F1
#
_entry.id   AF-A0A959NUQ5-F1
#
_cell.length_a   1.000
_cell.length_b   1.000
_cell.length_c   1.000
_cell.angle_alpha   90.00
_cell.angle_beta   90.00
_cell.angle_gamma   90.00
#
_symmetry.space_group_name_H-M   'P 1'
#
loop_
_entity.id
_entity.type
_entity.pdbx_description
1 polymer ?
#
loop_
_entity_poly.entity_id
_entity_poly.type
_entity_poly.pdbx_seq_one_letter_code
_entity_poly.pdbx_strand_id
1 'polypeptide(L)'
;MSKKNLSNLARILFTILLAIYAFHKSGLFDLGGQKKFFELLKNVRINYLIISILLAFVLNYSSAIKWNMLLKSRGMAVKLWRIYAFYNIGKFFNLILPTSLGGDVVRIFQLGKFTGRKHTAAASVIVERFTGLIVLMLMTFFAVIINFKIFNQIWLSIALLAGSLFLGTII
;
A
#
# COMPACT_ATOMS: atom_id res chain seq x y z
N MET A 1 -27.66 4.15 18.38
CA MET A 1 -26.44 4.38 17.57
C MET A 1 -25.81 3.02 17.25
N SER A 2 -25.74 2.63 15.97
CA SER A 2 -25.38 1.26 15.53
C SER A 2 -23.98 0.83 15.99
N LYS A 3 -23.83 -0.40 16.52
CA LYS A 3 -22.55 -1.01 17.00
C LYS A 3 -21.38 -0.84 16.01
N LYS A 4 -21.65 -0.76 14.71
CA LYS A 4 -20.66 -0.55 13.63
C LYS A 4 -19.99 0.83 13.68
N ASN A 5 -20.72 1.87 14.06
CA ASN A 5 -20.21 3.24 14.12
C ASN A 5 -19.27 3.42 15.31
N LEU A 6 -19.54 2.75 16.43
CA LEU A 6 -18.71 2.81 17.64
C LEU A 6 -17.31 2.20 17.41
N SER A 7 -17.23 1.09 16.67
CA SER A 7 -15.96 0.44 16.33
C SER A 7 -15.11 1.28 15.37
N ASN A 8 -15.73 1.94 14.39
CA ASN A 8 -15.03 2.85 13.48
C ASN A 8 -14.53 4.10 14.20
N LEU A 9 -15.32 4.65 15.12
CA LEU A 9 -14.93 5.79 15.96
C LEU A 9 -13.72 5.44 16.84
N ALA A 10 -13.74 4.27 17.48
CA ALA A 10 -12.62 3.78 18.29
C ALA A 10 -11.34 3.60 17.45
N ARG A 11 -11.43 3.07 16.22
CA ARG A 11 -10.29 2.97 15.30
C ARG A 11 -9.73 4.33 14.90
N ILE A 12 -10.59 5.30 14.60
CA ILE A 12 -10.17 6.65 14.24
C ILE A 12 -9.47 7.32 15.43
N LEU A 13 -10.07 7.27 16.62
CA LEU A 13 -9.48 7.79 17.86
C LEU A 13 -8.12 7.15 18.15
N PHE A 14 -8.01 5.83 18.01
CA PHE A 14 -6.77 5.11 18.20
C PHE A 14 -5.70 5.51 17.17
N THR A 15 -6.08 5.69 15.90
CA THR A 15 -5.17 6.14 14.84
C THR A 15 -4.67 7.56 15.10
N ILE A 16 -5.56 8.46 15.55
CA ILE A 16 -5.22 9.84 15.92
C ILE A 16 -4.31 9.85 17.15
N LEU A 17 -4.59 9.04 18.18
CA LEU A 17 -3.74 8.91 19.36
C LEU A 17 -2.34 8.41 19.00
N LEU A 18 -2.23 7.39 18.14
CA LEU A 18 -0.94 6.90 17.66
C LEU A 18 -0.19 7.96 16.85
N ALA A 19 -0.88 8.73 16.01
CA ALA A 19 -0.29 9.83 15.27
C ALA A 19 0.24 10.90 16.24
N ILE A 20 -0.57 11.37 17.20
CA ILE A 20 -0.15 12.34 18.22
C ILE A 20 1.04 11.81 19.02
N TYR A 21 1.02 10.53 19.42
CA TYR A 21 2.14 9.89 20.12
C TYR A 21 3.40 9.86 19.26
N ALA A 22 3.31 9.55 17.97
CA ALA A 22 4.44 9.60 17.05
C ALA A 22 5.00 11.02 16.87
N PHE A 23 4.13 12.03 16.77
CA PHE A 23 4.52 13.45 16.69
C PHE A 23 5.13 13.98 18.00
N HIS A 24 4.65 13.49 19.14
CA HIS A 24 5.23 13.81 20.45
C HIS A 24 6.60 13.16 20.61
N LYS A 25 6.73 11.87 20.26
CA LYS A 25 8.00 11.13 20.32
C LYS A 25 9.04 11.65 19.32
N SER A 26 8.61 12.20 18.19
CA SER A 26 9.52 12.85 17.23
C SER A 26 9.97 14.25 17.66
N GLY A 27 9.47 14.77 18.80
CA GLY A 27 9.84 16.07 19.34
C GLY A 27 9.36 17.24 18.49
N LEU A 28 8.42 17.03 17.55
CA LEU A 28 8.00 18.05 16.60
C LEU A 28 7.14 19.16 17.25
N PHE A 29 6.55 18.88 18.41
CA PHE A 29 5.85 19.88 19.23
C PHE A 29 6.80 20.76 20.05
N ASP A 30 8.08 20.39 20.16
CA ASP A 30 9.11 21.21 20.79
C ASP A 30 9.71 22.20 19.79
N LEU A 31 10.01 23.42 20.24
CA LEU A 31 10.56 24.51 19.43
C LEU A 31 11.90 24.10 18.77
N GLY A 32 12.67 23.21 19.40
CA GLY A 32 13.87 22.62 18.83
C GLY A 32 13.60 21.67 17.66
N GLY A 33 12.54 20.85 17.75
CA GLY A 33 12.15 19.93 16.68
C GLY A 33 11.62 20.63 15.45
N GLN A 34 10.85 21.71 15.62
CA GLN A 34 10.36 22.54 14.51
C GLN A 34 11.51 23.20 13.75
N LYS A 35 12.49 23.80 14.46
CA LYS A 35 13.68 24.39 13.83
C LYS A 35 14.46 23.35 13.03
N LYS A 36 14.67 22.16 13.58
CA LYS A 36 15.36 21.05 12.91
C LYS A 36 14.61 20.59 11.65
N PHE A 37 13.27 20.53 11.69
CA PHE A 37 12.47 20.21 10.52
C PHE A 37 12.60 21.27 9.41
N PHE A 38 12.55 22.56 9.77
CA PHE A 38 12.74 23.65 8.81
C PHE A 38 14.16 23.67 8.22
N GLU A 39 15.19 23.37 9.01
CA GLU A 39 16.56 23.22 8.50
C GLU A 39 16.70 22.03 7.56
N LEU A 40 16.06 20.90 7.87
CA LEU A 40 16.04 19.74 6.98
C LEU A 40 15.39 20.08 5.64
N LEU A 41 14.24 20.77 5.65
CA LEU A 41 13.58 21.25 4.43
C LEU A 41 14.45 22.20 3.63
N LYS A 42 15.14 23.13 4.29
CA LYS A 42 16.04 24.09 3.62
C LYS A 42 17.25 23.43 2.99
N ASN A 43 17.75 22.36 3.60
CA ASN A 43 18.90 21.59 3.10
C ASN A 43 18.52 20.40 2.20
N VAL A 44 17.23 20.26 1.82
CA VAL A 44 16.82 19.23 0.88
C VAL A 44 17.54 19.46 -0.45
N ARG A 45 18.31 18.46 -0.86
CA ARG A 45 18.88 18.41 -2.21
C ARG A 45 17.76 18.12 -3.20
N ILE A 46 17.38 19.13 -3.98
CA ILE A 46 16.28 19.08 -4.96
C ILE A 46 16.38 17.87 -5.89
N ASN A 47 17.60 17.43 -6.23
CA ASN A 47 17.85 16.28 -7.09
C ASN A 47 17.24 14.99 -6.53
N TYR A 48 17.40 14.71 -5.23
CA TYR A 48 16.82 13.51 -4.61
C TYR A 48 15.28 13.57 -4.54
N LEU A 49 14.73 14.79 -4.39
CA LEU A 49 13.29 15.01 -4.38
C LEU A 49 12.69 14.71 -5.76
N ILE A 50 13.31 15.22 -6.83
CA ILE A 50 12.90 14.95 -8.21
C ILE A 50 13.01 13.46 -8.52
N ILE A 51 14.12 12.81 -8.16
CA ILE A 51 14.31 11.36 -8.36
C ILE A 51 13.21 10.56 -7.65
N SER A 52 12.88 10.93 -6.41
CA SER A 52 11.84 10.25 -5.63
C SER A 52 10.45 10.40 -6.24
N ILE A 53 10.12 11.58 -6.77
CA ILE A 53 8.85 11.82 -7.49
C ILE A 53 8.81 10.96 -8.76
N LEU A 54 9.87 10.97 -9.57
CA LEU A 54 9.94 10.17 -10.79
C LEU A 54 9.82 8.67 -10.49
N LEU A 55 10.53 8.18 -9.47
CA LEU A 55 10.41 6.80 -9.00
C LEU A 55 8.98 6.47 -8.58
N ALA A 56 8.28 7.37 -7.88
CA ALA A 56 6.89 7.15 -7.49
C ALA A 56 5.97 6.98 -8.72
N PHE A 57 6.19 7.74 -9.80
CA PHE A 57 5.46 7.55 -11.06
C PHE A 57 5.79 6.21 -11.73
N VAL A 58 7.07 5.86 -11.81
CA VAL A 58 7.52 4.58 -12.39
C VAL A 58 6.94 3.39 -11.63
N LEU A 59 6.92 3.43 -10.29
CA LEU A 59 6.33 2.38 -9.46
C LEU A 59 4.83 2.23 -9.68
N ASN A 60 4.09 3.34 -9.81
CA ASN A 60 2.66 3.30 -10.11
C ASN A 60 2.39 2.77 -11.52
N TYR A 61 3.23 3.14 -12.48
CA TYR A 61 3.10 2.67 -13.85
C TYR A 61 3.38 1.17 -13.95
N SER A 62 4.43 0.68 -13.28
CA SER A 62 4.73 -0.76 -13.16
C SER A 62 3.56 -1.54 -12.55
N SER A 63 2.94 -1.01 -11.50
CA SER A 63 1.76 -1.62 -10.87
C SER A 63 0.57 -1.68 -11.84
N ALA A 64 0.34 -0.64 -12.64
CA ALA A 64 -0.70 -0.63 -13.66
C ALA A 64 -0.42 -1.63 -14.80
N ILE A 65 0.84 -1.81 -15.21
CA ILE A 65 1.22 -2.86 -16.18
C ILE A 65 0.88 -4.24 -15.63
N LYS A 66 1.28 -4.54 -14.38
CA LYS A 66 0.98 -5.81 -13.73
C LYS A 66 -0.52 -6.08 -13.72
N TRP A 67 -1.32 -5.09 -13.32
CA TRP A 67 -2.77 -5.23 -13.34
C TRP A 67 -3.32 -5.42 -14.75
N ASN A 68 -2.81 -4.70 -15.76
CA ASN A 68 -3.21 -4.89 -17.16
C ASN A 68 -2.92 -6.31 -17.67
N MET A 69 -1.78 -6.89 -17.30
CA MET A 69 -1.44 -8.28 -17.65
C MET A 69 -2.41 -9.28 -17.01
N LEU A 70 -2.77 -9.08 -15.73
CA LEU A 70 -3.77 -9.90 -15.04
C LEU A 70 -5.17 -9.80 -15.68
N LEU A 71 -5.53 -8.64 -16.20
CA LEU A 71 -6.81 -8.45 -16.89
C LEU A 71 -6.82 -9.13 -18.27
N LYS A 72 -5.72 -9.02 -19.02
CA LYS A 72 -5.55 -9.67 -20.32
C LYS A 72 -5.62 -11.19 -20.23
N SER A 73 -5.04 -11.80 -19.19
CA SER A 73 -5.11 -13.26 -18.99
C SER A 73 -6.53 -13.77 -18.71
N ARG A 74 -7.44 -12.89 -18.28
CA ARG A 74 -8.88 -13.18 -18.09
C ARG A 74 -9.75 -12.71 -19.27
N GLY A 75 -9.14 -12.42 -20.41
CA GLY A 75 -9.83 -12.00 -21.64
C GLY A 75 -10.42 -10.58 -21.58
N MET A 76 -9.97 -9.73 -20.65
CA MET A 76 -10.37 -8.32 -20.61
C MET A 76 -9.29 -7.45 -21.26
N ALA A 77 -9.48 -7.15 -22.54
CA ALA A 77 -8.58 -6.30 -23.30
C ALA A 77 -8.87 -4.80 -23.04
N VAL A 78 -8.28 -4.25 -21.99
CA VAL A 78 -8.31 -2.79 -21.71
C VAL A 78 -6.97 -2.16 -22.08
N LYS A 79 -6.99 -0.97 -22.71
CA LYS A 79 -5.77 -0.22 -23.02
C LYS A 79 -5.04 0.18 -21.73
N LEU A 80 -3.71 0.05 -21.71
CA LEU A 80 -2.88 0.29 -20.52
C LEU A 80 -3.07 1.69 -19.93
N TRP A 81 -3.18 2.73 -20.77
CA TRP A 81 -3.39 4.10 -20.30
C TRP A 81 -4.64 4.23 -19.42
N ARG A 82 -5.71 3.50 -19.75
CA ARG A 82 -6.98 3.58 -19.02
C ARG A 82 -6.90 2.82 -17.70
N ILE A 83 -6.17 1.70 -17.69
CA ILE A 83 -5.82 0.99 -16.46
C ILE A 83 -4.97 1.87 -15.54
N TYR A 84 -3.99 2.57 -16.08
CA TYR A 84 -3.19 3.53 -15.34
C TYR A 84 -4.03 4.69 -14.77
N ALA A 85 -4.98 5.21 -15.54
CA ALA A 85 -5.93 6.22 -15.05
C ALA A 85 -6.78 5.69 -13.87
N PHE A 86 -7.38 4.50 -14.00
CA PHE A 86 -8.14 3.87 -12.92
C PHE A 86 -7.28 3.63 -11.68
N TYR A 87 -6.02 3.21 -11.87
CA TYR A 87 -5.07 3.00 -10.77
C TYR A 87 -4.81 4.29 -9.99
N ASN A 88 -4.54 5.39 -10.69
CA ASN A 88 -4.29 6.69 -10.06
C ASN A 88 -5.55 7.25 -9.37
N ILE A 89 -6.74 7.10 -9.96
CA ILE A 89 -7.99 7.51 -9.31
C ILE A 89 -8.19 6.71 -8.01
N GLY A 90 -8.02 5.38 -8.05
CA GLY A 90 -8.08 4.57 -6.85
C GLY A 90 -7.06 5.02 -5.79
N LYS A 91 -5.83 5.32 -6.19
CA LYS A 91 -4.79 5.81 -5.29
C LYS A 91 -5.16 7.15 -4.65
N PHE A 92 -5.76 8.07 -5.40
CA PHE A 92 -6.28 9.33 -4.88
C PHE A 92 -7.35 9.10 -3.80
N PHE A 93 -8.31 8.20 -4.05
CA PHE A 93 -9.31 7.85 -3.04
C PHE A 93 -8.70 7.20 -1.80
N ASN A 94 -7.63 6.40 -1.94
CA ASN A 94 -6.90 5.85 -0.80
C ASN A 94 -6.14 6.91 0.02
N LEU A 95 -5.90 8.11 -0.51
CA LEU A 95 -5.30 9.22 0.25
C LEU A 95 -6.34 9.97 1.10
N ILE A 96 -7.58 10.05 0.62
CA ILE A 96 -8.66 10.80 1.27
C ILE A 96 -9.47 9.92 2.21
N LEU A 97 -9.72 8.66 1.81
CA LEU A 97 -10.55 7.75 2.58
C LEU A 97 -9.73 7.11 3.69
N PRO A 98 -10.23 7.12 4.94
CA PRO A 98 -9.56 6.46 6.06
C PRO A 98 -9.53 4.93 5.91
N THR A 99 -10.27 4.39 4.94
CA THR A 99 -10.27 2.97 4.59
C THR A 99 -9.40 2.73 3.36
N SER A 100 -8.34 1.91 3.53
CA SER A 100 -7.47 1.47 2.44
C SER A 100 -8.16 0.59 1.38
N LEU A 101 -9.44 0.27 1.59
CA LEU A 101 -10.30 -0.44 0.65
C LEU A 101 -11.13 0.51 -0.23
N GLY A 102 -11.25 1.79 0.13
CA GLY A 102 -12.12 2.73 -0.57
C GLY A 102 -11.69 2.98 -2.03
N GLY A 103 -10.39 3.20 -2.25
CA GLY A 103 -9.85 3.37 -3.60
C GLY A 103 -9.91 2.11 -4.46
N ASP A 104 -9.86 0.94 -3.83
CA ASP A 104 -9.98 -0.34 -4.52
C ASP A 104 -11.41 -0.61 -4.98
N VAL A 105 -12.41 -0.26 -4.16
CA VAL A 105 -13.81 -0.30 -4.58
C VAL A 105 -14.04 0.60 -5.79
N VAL A 106 -13.42 1.78 -5.83
CA VAL A 106 -13.51 2.69 -6.98
C VAL A 106 -12.89 2.06 -8.23
N ARG A 107 -11.72 1.42 -8.11
CA ARG A 107 -11.08 0.70 -9.23
C ARG A 107 -11.95 -0.44 -9.76
N ILE A 108 -12.50 -1.25 -8.86
CA ILE A 108 -13.41 -2.36 -9.20
C ILE A 108 -14.67 -1.83 -9.89
N PHE A 109 -15.25 -0.76 -9.38
CA PHE A 109 -16.44 -0.13 -9.94
C PHE A 109 -16.18 0.44 -11.34
N GLN A 110 -15.11 1.22 -11.51
CA GLN A 110 -14.76 1.82 -12.80
C GLN A 110 -14.43 0.76 -13.85
N LEU A 111 -13.61 -0.23 -13.50
CA LEU A 111 -13.27 -1.32 -14.39
C LEU A 111 -14.51 -2.18 -14.72
N GLY A 112 -15.31 -2.55 -13.72
CA GLY A 112 -16.51 -3.35 -13.89
C GLY A 112 -17.58 -2.63 -14.71
N LYS A 113 -17.72 -1.31 -14.59
CA LYS A 113 -18.58 -0.49 -15.46
C LYS A 113 -18.05 -0.43 -16.88
N PHE A 114 -16.74 -0.33 -17.05
CA PHE A 114 -16.11 -0.25 -18.38
C PHE A 114 -16.15 -1.58 -19.15
N THR A 115 -15.95 -2.71 -18.48
CA THR A 115 -15.91 -4.04 -19.10
C THR A 115 -17.23 -4.80 -19.06
N GLY A 116 -18.21 -4.32 -18.28
CA GLY A 116 -19.44 -5.05 -17.96
C GLY A 116 -19.23 -6.24 -17.00
N ARG A 117 -17.99 -6.52 -16.56
CA ARG A 117 -17.62 -7.73 -15.79
C ARG A 117 -17.22 -7.39 -14.36
N LYS A 118 -18.20 -6.99 -13.54
CA LYS A 118 -17.97 -6.56 -12.14
C LYS A 118 -17.28 -7.62 -11.27
N HIS A 119 -17.69 -8.88 -11.36
CA HIS A 119 -17.09 -9.98 -10.59
C HIS A 119 -15.62 -10.23 -10.97
N THR A 120 -15.32 -10.23 -12.27
CA THR A 120 -13.94 -10.39 -12.75
C THR A 120 -13.07 -9.20 -12.39
N ALA A 121 -13.62 -7.97 -12.42
CA ALA A 121 -12.93 -6.78 -11.95
C ALA A 121 -12.57 -6.87 -10.46
N ALA A 122 -13.52 -7.28 -9.61
CA ALA A 122 -13.29 -7.49 -8.18
C ALA A 122 -12.19 -8.54 -7.93
N ALA A 123 -12.32 -9.70 -8.56
CA ALA A 123 -11.33 -10.78 -8.46
C ALA A 123 -9.93 -10.31 -8.91
N SER A 124 -9.84 -9.51 -9.98
CA SER A 124 -8.54 -9.03 -10.49
C SER A 124 -7.79 -8.17 -9.47
N VAL A 125 -8.49 -7.28 -8.75
CA VAL A 125 -7.89 -6.40 -7.74
C VAL A 125 -7.48 -7.19 -6.50
N ILE A 126 -8.30 -8.17 -6.09
CA ILE A 126 -7.96 -9.08 -4.99
C ILE A 126 -6.68 -9.87 -5.33
N VAL A 127 -6.63 -10.52 -6.49
CA VAL A 127 -5.45 -11.26 -6.95
C VAL A 127 -4.23 -10.35 -7.05
N GLU A 128 -4.39 -9.13 -7.54
CA GLU A 128 -3.29 -8.16 -7.59
C GLU A 128 -2.72 -7.83 -6.20
N ARG A 129 -3.56 -7.74 -5.16
CA ARG A 129 -3.12 -7.56 -3.78
C ARG A 129 -2.39 -8.78 -3.24
N PHE A 130 -2.98 -9.97 -3.41
CA PHE A 130 -2.37 -11.21 -2.94
C PHE A 130 -1.01 -11.46 -3.60
N THR A 131 -0.89 -11.24 -4.91
CA THR A 131 0.41 -11.35 -5.60
C THR A 131 1.46 -10.39 -5.01
N GLY A 132 1.06 -9.15 -4.68
CA GLY A 132 1.94 -8.20 -4.00
C GLY A 132 2.40 -8.68 -2.63
N LEU A 133 1.47 -9.20 -1.82
CA LEU A 133 1.77 -9.73 -0.48
C LEU A 133 2.69 -10.95 -0.55
N ILE A 134 2.44 -11.89 -1.47
CA ILE A 134 3.26 -13.08 -1.68
C ILE A 134 4.70 -12.66 -2.05
N VAL A 135 4.85 -11.74 -3.01
CA VAL A 135 6.19 -11.27 -3.42
C VAL A 135 6.91 -10.56 -2.27
N LEU A 136 6.21 -9.73 -1.48
CA LEU A 136 6.79 -9.07 -0.31
C LEU A 136 7.24 -10.08 0.76
N MET A 137 6.44 -11.12 1.03
CA MET A 137 6.80 -12.18 1.97
C MET A 137 8.03 -12.95 1.48
N LEU A 138 8.06 -13.32 0.20
CA LEU A 138 9.20 -14.02 -0.40
C LEU A 138 10.47 -13.15 -0.35
N MET A 139 10.39 -11.88 -0.72
CA MET A 139 11.54 -10.95 -0.64
C MET A 139 12.05 -10.82 0.80
N THR A 140 11.14 -10.71 1.77
CA THR A 140 11.52 -10.63 3.19
C THR A 140 12.19 -11.92 3.65
N PHE A 141 11.64 -13.08 3.26
CA PHE A 141 12.22 -14.39 3.56
C PHE A 141 13.65 -14.52 3.03
N PHE A 142 13.87 -14.20 1.75
CA PHE A 142 15.22 -14.22 1.16
C PHE A 142 16.16 -13.21 1.82
N ALA A 143 15.69 -11.99 2.13
CA ALA A 143 16.50 -10.98 2.79
C ALA A 143 17.01 -11.43 4.16
N VAL A 144 16.15 -12.11 4.95
CA VAL A 144 16.51 -12.67 6.26
C VAL A 144 17.47 -13.84 6.14
N ILE A 145 17.29 -14.74 5.17
CA ILE A 145 18.22 -15.86 4.93
C ILE A 145 19.62 -15.33 4.58
N ILE A 146 19.70 -14.37 3.66
CA ILE A 146 20.97 -13.80 3.20
C ILE A 146 21.68 -13.06 4.35
N ASN A 147 20.93 -12.36 5.20
CA ASN A 147 21.46 -11.54 6.30
C ASN A 147 21.20 -12.14 7.68
N PHE A 148 21.26 -13.47 7.81
CA PHE A 148 20.86 -14.17 9.03
C PHE A 148 21.57 -13.68 10.30
N LYS A 149 22.84 -13.27 10.19
CA LYS A 149 23.62 -12.73 11.31
C LYS A 149 23.13 -11.38 11.84
N ILE A 150 22.56 -10.54 10.98
CA ILE A 150 22.04 -9.21 11.34
C ILE A 150 20.65 -9.35 11.99
N PHE A 151 19.86 -10.30 11.50
CA PHE A 151 18.46 -10.51 11.91
C PHE A 151 18.28 -11.68 12.88
N ASN A 152 19.25 -11.95 13.76
CA ASN A 152 19.21 -13.04 14.76
C ASN A 152 18.16 -12.80 15.88
N GLN A 153 16.91 -12.57 15.49
CA GLN A 153 15.75 -12.30 16.32
C GLN A 153 14.72 -13.39 16.05
N ILE A 154 14.46 -14.23 17.05
CA ILE A 154 13.56 -15.39 16.97
C ILE A 154 12.16 -15.02 16.42
N TRP A 155 11.68 -13.81 16.74
CA TRP A 155 10.38 -13.30 16.33
C TRP A 155 10.23 -13.11 14.82
N LEU A 156 11.32 -12.78 14.09
CA LEU A 156 11.29 -12.64 12.63
C LEU A 156 11.14 -14.01 11.95
N SER A 157 11.83 -15.03 12.46
CA SER A 157 11.71 -16.41 11.97
C SER A 157 10.29 -16.98 12.21
N ILE A 158 9.70 -16.70 13.38
CA ILE A 158 8.31 -17.10 13.69
C ILE A 158 7.31 -16.38 12.79
N ALA A 159 7.49 -15.06 12.57
CA ALA A 159 6.61 -14.29 11.68
C ALA A 159 6.69 -14.77 10.22
N LEU A 160 7.87 -15.16 9.75
CA LEU A 160 8.06 -15.73 8.42
C LEU A 160 7.41 -17.11 8.27
N LEU A 161 7.54 -17.99 9.27
CA LEU A 161 6.86 -19.30 9.30
C LEU A 161 5.34 -19.17 9.37
N ALA A 162 4.82 -18.25 10.19
CA ALA A 162 3.39 -17.98 10.25
C ALA A 162 2.86 -17.40 8.93
N GLY A 163 3.63 -16.50 8.29
CA GLY A 163 3.30 -15.94 6.98
C GLY A 163 3.29 -16.98 5.86
N SER A 164 4.24 -17.90 5.83
CA SER A 164 4.30 -18.96 4.82
C SER A 164 3.19 -20.01 5.00
N LEU A 165 2.84 -20.38 6.24
CA LEU A 165 1.70 -21.26 6.54
C LEU A 165 0.36 -20.62 6.16
N PHE A 166 0.19 -19.32 6.39
CA PHE A 166 -1.00 -18.60 5.96
C PHE A 166 -1.13 -18.55 4.44
N LEU A 167 -0.03 -18.41 3.71
CA LEU A 167 -0.04 -18.49 2.24
C LEU A 167 -0.36 -19.91 1.74
N GLY A 168 0.18 -20.94 2.38
CA GLY A 168 -0.08 -22.34 2.02
C GLY A 168 -1.50 -22.83 2.26
N THR A 169 -2.30 -22.11 3.05
CA THR A 169 -3.73 -22.42 3.28
C THR A 169 -4.68 -21.67 2.35
N ILE A 170 -4.17 -20.64 1.64
CA ILE A 170 -4.95 -19.78 0.73
C ILE A 170 -4.81 -20.20 -0.74
N ILE A 171 -3.71 -20.86 -1.08
CA ILE A 171 -3.41 -21.42 -2.41
C ILE A 171 -3.96 -22.84 -2.49
#